data_AF-A0A817BMZ4-F1
#
_entry.id   AF-A0A817BMZ4-F1
#
_cell.length_a   1.000
_cell.length_b   1.000
_cell.length_c   1.000
_cell.angle_alpha   90.00
_cell.angle_beta   90.00
_cell.angle_gamma   90.00
#
_symmetry.space_group_name_H-M   'P 1'
#
loop_
_entity.id
_entity.type
_entity.pdbx_description
1 polymer ?
#
loop_
_entity_poly.entity_id
_entity_poly.type
_entity_poly.pdbx_seq_one_letter_code
_entity_poly.pdbx_strand_id
1 'polypeptide(L)'
;MDGKTTTTSDIILFLSVINGSFILHCEDLTMLRFCLATYINIVKHFRHIFATNGYLLIMPTFLHVYSHTQSNPMLRKAIEYCCRQFYILHRIPFILQMLGSISQLVDLDQSTNITNTNKIQSLYLFRLLIALEQTNIDAMYDDYFILELVKHDSVTTNRAVHIPTGNMSVIAVLGQGTLIAPIVIKSLDFCYADDDTIFTLINCFDVCVTVVAYAPDSIRSLQMLSVIDILLPKYLEYIKDSTNKNDIQKRGRDEIKIIEKLSITIKTLINTSEWLTRAFIEPKCDTSLDGIYKYSRASYRSPSIVIEEDSTNRFIDDRTKSRTQDTDELKQASEFRRPRDTFLSIISTFIHFSTQRLNELIKLLHDSINRMPELLDAKSHIRLADIVHTLLKLGSFDPITICCCGIQNYFQKLLPYTNWSDEQLRPALNHLLRRIDRMFIKICKKQITKRCFDWEATAGILNGIYLTIDRHPYIAYFPNLKALISGCIALILNENLTDSNHSVPCLNVLIFPKEFSRSVIKLVGRYLLATNVSK
;
A
#
# COMPACT_ATOMS: atom_id res chain seq x y z
N MET A 1 -36.25 -29.24 -6.05
CA MET A 1 -35.24 -29.25 -7.12
C MET A 1 -33.95 -29.67 -6.48
N ASP A 2 -33.72 -30.97 -6.56
CA ASP A 2 -32.77 -31.74 -5.78
C ASP A 2 -31.33 -31.52 -6.24
N GLY A 3 -30.44 -31.31 -5.26
CA GLY A 3 -29.23 -32.12 -5.08
C GLY A 3 -28.21 -32.27 -6.21
N LYS A 4 -28.29 -31.51 -7.32
CA LYS A 4 -27.15 -31.43 -8.24
C LYS A 4 -26.11 -30.51 -7.61
N THR A 5 -24.94 -31.07 -7.32
CA THR A 5 -23.72 -30.34 -6.99
C THR A 5 -23.48 -29.33 -8.11
N THR A 6 -24.00 -28.11 -7.93
CA THR A 6 -23.76 -27.01 -8.84
C THR A 6 -22.26 -26.81 -8.85
N THR A 7 -21.62 -27.14 -9.96
CA THR A 7 -20.18 -27.01 -10.06
C THR A 7 -19.83 -25.53 -9.98
N THR A 8 -18.68 -25.16 -9.40
CA THR A 8 -18.26 -23.75 -9.30
C THR A 8 -18.32 -23.02 -10.66
N SER A 9 -18.11 -23.75 -11.77
CA SER A 9 -18.29 -23.28 -13.14
C SER A 9 -19.70 -22.82 -13.49
N ASP A 10 -20.74 -23.55 -13.05
CA ASP A 10 -22.13 -23.20 -13.35
C ASP A 10 -22.52 -21.87 -12.68
N ILE A 11 -22.02 -21.65 -11.46
CA ILE A 11 -22.23 -20.40 -10.72
C ILE A 11 -21.51 -19.23 -11.38
N ILE A 12 -20.30 -19.44 -11.90
CA ILE A 12 -19.56 -18.41 -12.64
C ILE A 12 -20.37 -17.97 -13.87
N LEU A 13 -20.90 -18.91 -14.65
CA LEU A 13 -21.73 -18.59 -15.82
C LEU A 13 -22.99 -17.83 -15.43
N PHE A 14 -23.68 -18.29 -14.39
CA PHE A 14 -24.89 -17.64 -13.90
C PHE A 14 -24.62 -16.21 -13.39
N LEU A 15 -23.59 -16.01 -12.58
CA LEU A 15 -23.18 -14.69 -12.10
C LEU A 15 -22.71 -13.78 -13.23
N SER A 16 -22.12 -14.32 -14.30
CA SER A 16 -21.70 -13.52 -15.46
C SER A 16 -22.89 -12.89 -16.18
N VAL A 17 -24.01 -13.61 -16.31
CA VAL A 17 -25.25 -13.08 -16.90
C VAL A 17 -25.85 -11.99 -16.02
N ILE A 18 -25.85 -12.17 -14.70
CA ILE A 18 -26.35 -11.16 -13.75
C ILE A 18 -25.43 -9.93 -13.75
N ASN A 19 -24.10 -10.12 -13.76
CA ASN A 19 -23.13 -9.04 -13.87
C ASN A 19 -23.35 -8.22 -15.15
N GLY A 20 -23.56 -8.88 -16.30
CA GLY A 20 -23.88 -8.19 -17.55
C GLY A 20 -25.18 -7.41 -17.47
N SER A 21 -26.24 -8.01 -16.91
CA SER A 21 -27.54 -7.36 -16.74
C SER A 21 -27.45 -6.15 -15.81
N PHE A 22 -26.70 -6.28 -14.71
CA PHE A 22 -26.45 -5.21 -13.76
C PHE A 22 -25.68 -4.05 -14.39
N ILE A 23 -24.62 -4.32 -15.17
CA ILE A 23 -23.88 -3.27 -15.88
C ILE A 23 -24.79 -2.52 -16.85
N LEU A 24 -25.60 -3.24 -17.63
CA LEU A 24 -26.44 -2.65 -18.70
C LEU A 24 -27.66 -1.89 -18.17
N HIS A 25 -28.25 -2.35 -17.06
CA HIS A 25 -29.54 -1.87 -16.57
C HIS A 25 -29.49 -1.31 -15.15
N CYS A 26 -28.31 -0.90 -14.66
CA CYS A 26 -28.15 -0.35 -13.30
C CYS A 26 -28.94 0.96 -13.06
N GLU A 27 -29.36 1.66 -14.11
CA GLU A 27 -30.13 2.91 -14.00
C GLU A 27 -31.65 2.67 -13.84
N ASP A 28 -32.16 1.49 -14.21
CA ASP A 28 -33.55 1.12 -13.99
C ASP A 28 -33.73 0.58 -12.58
N LEU A 29 -34.55 1.25 -11.77
CA LEU A 29 -34.82 0.89 -10.37
C LEU A 29 -35.30 -0.55 -10.23
N THR A 30 -36.15 -1.04 -11.12
CA THR A 30 -36.71 -2.40 -11.02
C THR A 30 -35.63 -3.43 -11.27
N MET A 31 -34.87 -3.29 -12.35
CA MET A 31 -33.76 -4.19 -12.68
C MET A 31 -32.65 -4.12 -11.64
N LEU A 32 -32.35 -2.94 -11.13
CA LEU A 32 -31.41 -2.75 -10.03
C LEU A 32 -31.83 -3.54 -8.78
N ARG A 33 -33.08 -3.38 -8.34
CA ARG A 33 -33.63 -4.12 -7.18
C ARG A 33 -33.54 -5.63 -7.39
N PHE A 34 -33.97 -6.12 -8.55
CA PHE A 34 -33.92 -7.56 -8.87
C PHE A 34 -32.50 -8.10 -8.92
N CYS A 35 -31.56 -7.38 -9.55
CA CYS A 35 -30.15 -7.80 -9.61
C CYS A 35 -29.55 -7.88 -8.21
N LEU A 36 -29.68 -6.82 -7.40
CA LEU A 36 -29.12 -6.77 -6.04
C LEU A 36 -29.73 -7.83 -5.12
N ALA A 37 -31.05 -8.01 -5.16
CA ALA A 37 -31.72 -9.07 -4.40
C ALA A 37 -31.27 -10.46 -4.85
N THR A 38 -31.07 -10.66 -6.15
CA THR A 38 -30.56 -11.93 -6.71
C THR A 38 -29.14 -12.21 -6.23
N TYR A 39 -28.25 -11.21 -6.20
CA TYR A 39 -26.92 -11.40 -5.62
C TYR A 39 -26.99 -11.81 -4.14
N ILE A 40 -27.81 -11.14 -3.32
CA ILE A 40 -27.99 -11.50 -1.91
C ILE A 40 -28.50 -12.94 -1.76
N ASN A 41 -29.48 -13.34 -2.57
CA ASN A 41 -30.01 -14.70 -2.60
C ASN A 41 -28.94 -15.74 -2.97
N ILE A 42 -28.11 -15.47 -3.98
CA ILE A 42 -27.02 -16.36 -4.41
C ILE A 42 -25.99 -16.50 -3.29
N VAL A 43 -25.56 -15.37 -2.71
CA VAL A 43 -24.58 -15.34 -1.61
C VAL A 43 -25.09 -16.14 -0.41
N LYS A 44 -26.38 -16.00 -0.08
CA LYS A 44 -27.04 -16.74 1.00
C LYS A 44 -27.10 -18.24 0.70
N HIS A 45 -27.52 -18.62 -0.52
CA HIS A 45 -27.70 -20.01 -0.92
C HIS A 45 -26.36 -20.76 -1.02
N PHE A 46 -25.35 -20.15 -1.65
CA PHE A 46 -24.04 -20.74 -1.88
C PHE A 46 -23.01 -20.32 -0.82
N ARG A 47 -23.40 -20.38 0.46
CA ARG A 47 -22.61 -19.85 1.59
C ARG A 47 -21.16 -20.29 1.61
N HIS A 48 -20.87 -21.56 1.28
CA HIS A 48 -19.52 -22.14 1.32
C HIS A 48 -18.60 -21.59 0.20
N ILE A 49 -19.17 -21.28 -0.96
CA ILE A 49 -18.42 -20.72 -2.08
C ILE A 49 -18.10 -19.25 -1.79
N PHE A 50 -19.07 -18.50 -1.26
CA PHE A 50 -18.90 -17.11 -0.87
C PHE A 50 -18.08 -16.91 0.41
N ALA A 51 -17.94 -17.93 1.26
CA ALA A 51 -17.01 -17.91 2.38
C ALA A 51 -15.53 -17.97 1.93
N THR A 52 -15.24 -18.48 0.73
CA THR A 52 -13.87 -18.67 0.24
C THR A 52 -13.48 -17.71 -0.86
N ASN A 53 -14.12 -17.78 -2.03
CA ASN A 53 -13.72 -17.02 -3.24
C ASN A 53 -14.89 -16.42 -4.05
N GLY A 54 -16.14 -16.66 -3.65
CA GLY A 54 -17.31 -16.24 -4.44
C GLY A 54 -17.42 -14.73 -4.68
N TYR A 55 -16.97 -13.89 -3.74
CA TYR A 55 -17.05 -12.43 -3.88
C TYR A 55 -16.07 -11.89 -4.93
N LEU A 56 -15.04 -12.66 -5.31
CA LEU A 56 -14.14 -12.29 -6.42
C LEU A 56 -14.90 -12.18 -7.75
N LEU A 57 -16.06 -12.82 -7.88
CA LEU A 57 -16.90 -12.81 -9.08
C LEU A 57 -17.88 -11.63 -9.12
N ILE A 58 -18.16 -10.99 -7.98
CA ILE A 58 -19.17 -9.93 -7.85
C ILE A 58 -18.51 -8.56 -7.71
N MET A 59 -17.49 -8.46 -6.83
CA MET A 59 -16.92 -7.17 -6.43
C MET A 59 -16.29 -6.34 -7.55
N PRO A 60 -15.59 -6.93 -8.54
CA PRO A 60 -15.11 -6.18 -9.69
C PRO A 60 -16.22 -5.41 -10.40
N THR A 61 -17.34 -6.07 -10.70
CA THR A 61 -18.51 -5.50 -11.35
C THR A 61 -19.11 -4.37 -10.52
N PHE A 62 -19.29 -4.60 -9.21
CA PHE A 62 -19.83 -3.60 -8.30
C PHE A 62 -18.98 -2.33 -8.27
N LEU A 63 -17.65 -2.48 -8.16
CA LEU A 63 -16.75 -1.34 -8.11
C LEU A 63 -16.67 -0.62 -9.46
N HIS A 64 -16.72 -1.34 -10.59
CA HIS A 64 -16.79 -0.72 -11.91
C HIS A 64 -18.06 0.12 -12.06
N VAL A 65 -19.24 -0.42 -11.76
CA VAL A 65 -20.51 0.33 -11.83
C VAL A 65 -20.50 1.51 -10.85
N TYR A 66 -20.04 1.30 -9.62
CA TYR A 66 -19.93 2.36 -8.60
C TYR A 66 -19.00 3.51 -9.03
N SER A 67 -17.93 3.21 -9.80
CA SER A 67 -16.99 4.23 -10.30
C SER A 67 -17.47 4.98 -11.54
N HIS A 68 -18.25 4.35 -12.42
CA HIS A 68 -18.73 4.95 -13.67
C HIS A 68 -19.96 5.83 -13.45
N THR A 69 -20.87 5.44 -12.55
CA THR A 69 -22.19 6.08 -12.42
C THR A 69 -22.26 7.04 -11.22
N GLN A 70 -21.29 7.96 -11.13
CA GLN A 70 -21.05 8.81 -9.94
C GLN A 70 -22.17 9.81 -9.62
N SER A 71 -22.94 10.21 -10.64
CA SER A 71 -24.00 11.20 -10.52
C SER A 71 -25.28 10.65 -9.90
N ASN A 72 -25.45 9.32 -9.88
CA ASN A 72 -26.70 8.70 -9.44
C ASN A 72 -26.63 8.31 -7.95
N PRO A 73 -27.19 9.12 -7.02
CA PRO A 73 -27.16 8.81 -5.60
C PRO A 73 -27.96 7.55 -5.26
N MET A 74 -28.94 7.19 -6.09
CA MET A 74 -29.80 6.04 -5.89
C MET A 74 -29.01 4.74 -6.02
N LEU A 75 -28.33 4.59 -7.16
CA LEU A 75 -27.47 3.45 -7.45
C LEU A 75 -26.33 3.35 -6.43
N ARG A 76 -25.74 4.48 -6.05
CA ARG A 76 -24.69 4.55 -5.03
C ARG A 76 -25.17 3.96 -3.70
N LYS A 77 -26.29 4.45 -3.18
CA LYS A 77 -26.90 3.95 -1.94
C LYS A 77 -27.28 2.48 -2.02
N ALA A 78 -27.83 2.04 -3.15
CA ALA A 78 -28.25 0.65 -3.35
C ALA A 78 -27.05 -0.32 -3.33
N ILE A 79 -25.94 0.05 -3.98
CA ILE A 79 -24.68 -0.71 -3.94
C ILE A 79 -24.10 -0.73 -2.52
N GLU A 80 -24.03 0.43 -1.85
CA GLU A 80 -23.55 0.54 -0.46
C GLU A 80 -24.36 -0.34 0.49
N TYR A 81 -25.69 -0.33 0.35
CA TYR A 81 -26.61 -1.18 1.10
C TYR A 81 -26.34 -2.67 0.84
N CYS A 82 -26.23 -3.08 -0.42
CA CYS A 82 -25.97 -4.47 -0.79
C CYS A 82 -24.62 -4.97 -0.26
N CYS A 83 -23.56 -4.18 -0.37
CA CYS A 83 -22.26 -4.49 0.23
C CYS A 83 -22.34 -4.62 1.76
N ARG A 84 -23.19 -3.82 2.43
CA ARG A 84 -23.43 -3.99 3.88
C ARG A 84 -24.10 -5.32 4.18
N GLN A 85 -25.06 -5.75 3.36
CA GLN A 85 -25.68 -7.07 3.53
C GLN A 85 -24.65 -8.20 3.34
N PHE A 86 -23.74 -8.09 2.38
CA PHE A 86 -22.64 -9.05 2.22
C PHE A 86 -21.72 -9.10 3.44
N TYR A 87 -21.39 -7.94 4.02
CA TYR A 87 -20.63 -7.89 5.26
C TYR A 87 -21.39 -8.51 6.44
N ILE A 88 -22.70 -8.29 6.56
CA ILE A 88 -23.52 -8.92 7.60
C ILE A 88 -23.53 -10.45 7.44
N LEU A 89 -23.65 -10.95 6.21
CA LEU A 89 -23.70 -12.38 5.91
C LEU A 89 -22.37 -13.10 6.22
N HIS A 90 -21.24 -12.54 5.79
CA HIS A 90 -19.94 -13.24 5.75
C HIS A 90 -18.79 -12.54 6.46
N ARG A 91 -18.96 -11.34 7.02
CA ARG A 91 -17.97 -10.65 7.87
C ARG A 91 -16.57 -10.49 7.24
N ILE A 92 -15.53 -10.94 7.94
CA ILE A 92 -14.12 -10.83 7.56
C ILE A 92 -13.84 -11.51 6.21
N PRO A 93 -14.36 -12.74 5.93
CA PRO A 93 -14.28 -13.34 4.60
C PRO A 93 -14.71 -12.41 3.45
N PHE A 94 -15.80 -11.67 3.60
CA PHE A 94 -16.25 -10.70 2.60
C PHE A 94 -15.21 -9.59 2.40
N ILE A 95 -14.73 -8.97 3.48
CA ILE A 95 -13.71 -7.91 3.41
C ILE A 95 -12.43 -8.43 2.74
N LEU A 96 -11.95 -9.62 3.11
CA LEU A 96 -10.73 -10.20 2.53
C LEU A 96 -10.85 -10.45 1.03
N GLN A 97 -11.99 -10.97 0.56
CA GLN A 97 -12.22 -11.22 -0.86
C GLN A 97 -12.45 -9.90 -1.62
N MET A 98 -13.14 -8.94 -1.03
CA MET A 98 -13.32 -7.60 -1.60
C MET A 98 -11.97 -6.91 -1.79
N LEU A 99 -11.12 -6.84 -0.77
CA LEU A 99 -9.80 -6.23 -0.90
C LEU A 99 -8.88 -7.00 -1.87
N GLY A 100 -8.98 -8.33 -1.87
CA GLY A 100 -8.24 -9.20 -2.79
C GLY A 100 -8.59 -8.94 -4.26
N SER A 101 -9.89 -8.93 -4.59
CA SER A 101 -10.36 -8.63 -5.95
C SER A 101 -9.98 -7.22 -6.40
N ILE A 102 -10.07 -6.24 -5.49
CA ILE A 102 -9.86 -4.84 -5.83
C ILE A 102 -8.38 -4.49 -5.95
N SER A 103 -7.49 -5.18 -5.23
CA SER A 103 -6.03 -5.01 -5.36
C SER A 103 -5.49 -5.25 -6.78
N GLN A 104 -6.22 -6.02 -7.59
CA GLN A 104 -5.88 -6.30 -9.00
C GLN A 104 -6.43 -5.24 -9.96
N LEU A 105 -7.43 -4.46 -9.52
CA LEU A 105 -8.20 -3.51 -10.35
C LEU A 105 -7.81 -2.05 -10.10
N VAL A 106 -7.34 -1.73 -8.89
CA VAL A 106 -6.99 -0.36 -8.52
C VAL A 106 -5.64 0.01 -9.09
N ASP A 107 -5.53 1.25 -9.58
CA ASP A 107 -4.23 1.78 -9.98
C ASP A 107 -3.33 2.01 -8.76
N LEU A 108 -2.34 1.12 -8.60
CA LEU A 108 -1.34 1.19 -7.55
C LEU A 108 -0.13 2.06 -7.97
N ASP A 109 0.01 2.36 -9.26
CA ASP A 109 1.17 3.06 -9.79
C ASP A 109 0.91 4.57 -9.84
N GLN A 110 1.39 5.31 -8.84
CA GLN A 110 1.41 6.79 -8.91
C GLN A 110 2.44 7.33 -9.92
N SER A 111 3.30 6.47 -10.50
CA SER A 111 4.48 6.86 -11.28
C SER A 111 4.39 6.60 -12.78
N THR A 112 3.38 5.89 -13.29
CA THR A 112 3.20 5.68 -14.72
C THR A 112 2.11 6.59 -15.28
N ASN A 113 2.49 7.59 -16.07
CA ASN A 113 1.59 8.44 -16.88
C ASN A 113 0.83 7.67 -17.98
N ILE A 114 0.67 6.36 -17.86
CA ILE A 114 -0.16 5.54 -18.74
C ILE A 114 -1.45 5.29 -17.99
N THR A 115 -2.46 6.13 -18.24
CA THR A 115 -3.83 5.92 -17.77
C THR A 115 -4.38 4.65 -18.40
N ASN A 116 -4.21 3.51 -17.73
CA ASN A 116 -4.92 2.29 -18.11
C ASN A 116 -6.41 2.54 -17.85
N THR A 117 -7.20 2.66 -18.92
CA THR A 117 -8.64 2.93 -18.87
C THR A 117 -9.45 1.86 -18.14
N ASN A 118 -8.85 0.69 -17.88
CA ASN A 118 -9.47 -0.40 -17.12
C ASN A 118 -9.19 -0.32 -15.61
N LYS A 119 -8.26 0.54 -15.15
CA LYS A 119 -7.94 0.66 -13.73
C LYS A 119 -8.89 1.63 -13.04
N ILE A 120 -9.41 1.23 -11.87
CA ILE A 120 -10.37 2.02 -11.09
C ILE A 120 -9.61 2.94 -10.13
N GLN A 121 -10.05 4.19 -9.99
CA GLN A 121 -9.46 5.11 -9.02
C GLN A 121 -9.72 4.61 -7.59
N SER A 122 -8.66 4.65 -6.77
CA SER A 122 -8.71 4.23 -5.36
C SER A 122 -9.72 4.99 -4.48
N LEU A 123 -10.22 6.15 -4.95
CA LEU A 123 -11.19 6.96 -4.20
C LEU A 123 -12.53 6.22 -4.03
N TYR A 124 -12.95 5.43 -5.02
CA TYR A 124 -14.23 4.72 -4.97
C TYR A 124 -14.23 3.59 -3.95
N LEU A 125 -13.13 2.84 -3.85
CA LEU A 125 -12.95 1.86 -2.78
C LEU A 125 -13.05 2.53 -1.40
N PHE A 126 -12.32 3.63 -1.21
CA PHE A 126 -12.36 4.35 0.06
C PHE A 126 -13.77 4.83 0.41
N ARG A 127 -14.50 5.41 -0.55
CA ARG A 127 -15.90 5.85 -0.36
C ARG A 127 -16.82 4.69 0.02
N LEU A 128 -16.71 3.54 -0.66
CA LEU A 128 -17.51 2.36 -0.36
C LEU A 128 -17.22 1.84 1.06
N LEU A 129 -15.95 1.78 1.47
CA LEU A 129 -15.57 1.34 2.81
C LEU A 129 -16.07 2.30 3.91
N ILE A 130 -16.00 3.61 3.69
CA ILE A 130 -16.57 4.60 4.62
C ILE A 130 -18.09 4.47 4.69
N ALA A 131 -18.78 4.17 3.59
CA ALA A 131 -20.22 3.93 3.61
C ALA A 131 -20.60 2.68 4.42
N LEU A 132 -19.74 1.64 4.44
CA LEU A 132 -19.93 0.47 5.31
C LEU A 132 -19.78 0.81 6.80
N GLU A 133 -18.92 1.77 7.14
CA GLU A 133 -18.69 2.23 8.53
C GLU A 133 -19.80 3.15 9.05
N GLN A 134 -20.58 3.78 8.16
CA GLN A 134 -21.71 4.62 8.56
C GLN A 134 -22.83 3.81 9.22
N THR A 135 -23.16 4.17 10.46
CA THR A 135 -24.19 3.54 11.30
C THR A 135 -25.46 4.38 11.45
N ASN A 136 -25.60 5.46 10.70
CA ASN A 136 -26.82 6.28 10.73
C ASN A 136 -28.04 5.46 10.27
N ILE A 137 -29.21 5.70 10.87
CA ILE A 137 -30.46 5.00 10.57
C ILE A 137 -30.77 5.05 9.06
N ASP A 138 -30.61 6.23 8.44
CA ASP A 138 -30.80 6.44 7.00
C ASP A 138 -29.82 5.65 6.14
N ALA A 139 -28.62 5.36 6.65
CA ALA A 139 -27.66 4.55 5.93
C ALA A 139 -28.06 3.07 6.00
N MET A 140 -28.65 2.62 7.11
CA MET A 140 -29.03 1.23 7.37
C MET A 140 -30.39 0.83 6.81
N TYR A 141 -31.26 1.79 6.50
CA TYR A 141 -32.60 1.53 5.97
C TYR A 141 -32.56 1.03 4.52
N ASP A 142 -33.45 0.10 4.20
CA ASP A 142 -33.64 -0.40 2.83
C ASP A 142 -34.54 0.56 2.05
N ASP A 143 -33.99 1.70 1.64
CA ASP A 143 -34.70 2.75 0.87
C ASP A 143 -35.41 2.18 -0.39
N TYR A 144 -34.95 1.04 -0.90
CA TYR A 144 -35.39 0.47 -2.17
C TYR A 144 -36.05 -0.90 -2.03
N PHE A 145 -36.42 -1.34 -0.82
CA PHE A 145 -37.09 -2.62 -0.58
C PHE A 145 -36.44 -3.79 -1.34
N ILE A 146 -35.10 -3.86 -1.33
CA ILE A 146 -34.31 -4.93 -1.94
C ILE A 146 -34.56 -6.24 -1.19
N LEU A 147 -34.66 -6.19 0.14
CA LEU A 147 -34.83 -7.36 0.99
C LEU A 147 -36.20 -8.03 0.85
N GLU A 148 -37.23 -7.31 0.40
CA GLU A 148 -38.54 -7.88 0.09
C GLU A 148 -38.44 -9.00 -0.98
N LEU A 149 -37.47 -8.87 -1.89
CA LEU A 149 -37.22 -9.81 -2.98
C LEU A 149 -36.25 -10.95 -2.58
N VAL A 150 -35.76 -10.94 -1.34
CA VAL A 150 -34.84 -11.95 -0.81
C VAL A 150 -35.64 -13.10 -0.20
N LYS A 151 -35.29 -14.34 -0.57
CA LYS A 151 -35.97 -15.53 -0.06
C LYS A 151 -35.59 -15.76 1.40
N HIS A 152 -36.58 -15.70 2.29
CA HIS A 152 -36.41 -16.04 3.70
C HIS A 152 -36.51 -17.55 3.91
N ASP A 153 -35.69 -18.07 4.81
CA ASP A 153 -35.86 -19.44 5.27
C ASP A 153 -37.12 -19.46 6.12
N SER A 154 -38.03 -20.38 5.82
CA SER A 154 -39.40 -20.49 6.36
C SER A 154 -39.50 -20.72 7.89
N VAL A 155 -38.43 -20.48 8.66
CA VAL A 155 -38.31 -20.80 10.09
C VAL A 155 -38.44 -19.56 10.98
N THR A 156 -38.34 -18.32 10.46
CA THR A 156 -38.33 -17.11 11.31
C THR A 156 -39.67 -16.40 11.45
N THR A 157 -40.77 -16.94 10.92
CA THR A 157 -42.11 -16.34 11.06
C THR A 157 -42.82 -16.63 12.40
N ASN A 158 -42.24 -17.44 13.31
CA ASN A 158 -42.92 -17.86 14.55
C ASN A 158 -42.24 -17.45 15.87
N ARG A 159 -41.48 -16.35 15.91
CA ARG A 159 -41.10 -15.75 17.21
C ARG A 159 -41.48 -14.28 17.24
N ALA A 160 -42.70 -14.02 17.69
CA ALA A 160 -43.10 -12.72 18.22
C ALA A 160 -42.14 -12.34 19.34
N VAL A 161 -41.29 -11.34 19.10
CA VAL A 161 -40.45 -10.73 20.13
C VAL A 161 -41.32 -9.75 20.89
N HIS A 162 -41.55 -10.03 22.17
CA HIS A 162 -42.17 -9.11 23.11
C HIS A 162 -41.22 -7.90 23.29
N ILE A 163 -41.55 -6.77 22.71
CA ILE A 163 -40.87 -5.50 22.99
C ILE A 163 -41.56 -4.90 24.23
N PRO A 164 -40.84 -4.56 25.31
CA PRO A 164 -41.44 -3.85 26.44
C PRO A 164 -41.80 -2.44 25.97
N THR A 165 -43.09 -2.12 26.08
CA THR A 165 -43.69 -0.86 25.67
C THR A 165 -43.20 0.30 26.53
N GLY A 166 -42.39 1.17 25.94
CA GLY A 166 -41.99 2.46 26.50
C GLY A 166 -41.98 3.52 25.41
N ASN A 167 -43.13 4.17 25.23
CA ASN A 167 -43.34 5.45 24.53
C ASN A 167 -43.04 5.52 23.03
N MET A 168 -44.04 5.14 22.21
CA MET A 168 -44.25 5.79 20.91
C MET A 168 -45.76 6.02 20.72
N SER A 169 -46.16 7.29 20.64
CA SER A 169 -47.53 7.72 20.44
C SER A 169 -48.07 7.26 19.09
N VAL A 170 -49.33 6.82 19.16
CA VAL A 170 -50.16 6.20 18.13
C VAL A 170 -50.52 7.18 17.01
N ILE A 171 -50.33 6.76 15.75
CA ILE A 171 -51.24 7.14 14.65
C ILE A 171 -51.65 5.83 13.97
N ALA A 172 -52.81 5.33 14.37
CA ALA A 172 -53.54 4.29 13.66
C ALA A 172 -54.61 4.99 12.81
N VAL A 173 -54.47 4.92 11.47
CA VAL A 173 -55.59 5.17 10.55
C VAL A 173 -55.52 4.14 9.43
N LEU A 174 -56.41 3.14 9.56
CA LEU A 174 -57.06 2.34 8.52
C LEU A 174 -56.23 1.35 7.67
N GLY A 175 -56.44 0.06 7.96
CA GLY A 175 -56.34 -1.04 6.99
C GLY A 175 -55.15 -1.99 7.20
N GLN A 176 -55.41 -3.12 7.87
CA GLN A 176 -54.62 -4.37 7.80
C GLN A 176 -53.11 -4.21 7.53
N GLY A 177 -52.40 -3.51 8.41
CA GLY A 177 -50.95 -3.46 8.41
C GLY A 177 -50.41 -4.35 9.51
N THR A 178 -50.09 -5.60 9.20
CA THR A 178 -49.08 -6.32 9.99
C THR A 178 -47.86 -5.42 10.00
N LEU A 179 -47.43 -4.95 11.18
CA LEU A 179 -46.17 -4.24 11.30
C LEU A 179 -45.08 -5.21 10.87
N ILE A 180 -44.68 -5.13 9.59
CA ILE A 180 -43.54 -5.86 9.07
C ILE A 180 -42.36 -5.25 9.81
N ALA A 181 -41.93 -5.92 10.88
CA ALA A 181 -40.63 -5.65 11.48
C ALA A 181 -39.61 -5.63 10.34
N PRO A 182 -38.70 -4.64 10.29
CA PRO A 182 -37.74 -4.53 9.20
C PRO A 182 -37.07 -5.89 9.01
N ILE A 183 -37.10 -6.38 7.78
CA ILE A 183 -36.49 -7.66 7.44
C ILE A 183 -34.98 -7.51 7.69
N VAL A 184 -34.43 -8.26 8.64
CA VAL A 184 -33.00 -8.20 8.98
C VAL A 184 -32.32 -9.51 8.63
N ILE A 185 -31.28 -9.43 7.80
CA ILE A 185 -30.39 -10.55 7.51
C ILE A 185 -29.44 -10.76 8.69
N LYS A 186 -29.16 -12.03 9.03
CA LYS A 186 -28.20 -12.41 10.05
C LYS A 186 -26.96 -13.05 9.43
N SER A 187 -25.86 -13.06 10.18
CA SER A 187 -24.64 -13.77 9.78
C SER A 187 -24.94 -15.26 9.52
N LEU A 188 -24.27 -15.82 8.52
CA LEU A 188 -24.47 -17.23 8.13
C LEU A 188 -23.64 -18.20 8.98
N ASP A 189 -22.52 -17.73 9.53
CA ASP A 189 -21.64 -18.50 10.37
C ASP A 189 -21.92 -18.22 11.85
N PHE A 190 -22.08 -19.30 12.63
CA PHE A 190 -22.34 -19.26 14.06
C PHE A 190 -21.23 -18.57 14.85
N CYS A 191 -19.99 -18.60 14.35
CA CYS A 191 -18.84 -17.96 14.98
C CYS A 191 -18.94 -16.43 15.06
N TYR A 192 -19.89 -15.83 14.33
CA TYR A 192 -20.14 -14.39 14.32
C TYR A 192 -21.50 -14.00 14.93
N ALA A 193 -22.17 -14.93 15.62
CA ALA A 193 -23.51 -14.70 16.17
C ALA A 193 -23.52 -13.62 17.27
N ASP A 194 -22.44 -13.52 18.04
CA ASP A 194 -22.29 -12.58 19.16
C ASP A 194 -21.41 -11.37 18.82
N ASP A 195 -20.85 -11.31 17.60
CA ASP A 195 -19.97 -10.22 17.16
C ASP A 195 -20.77 -9.00 16.70
N ASP A 196 -20.29 -7.81 17.09
CA ASP A 196 -20.84 -6.54 16.64
C ASP A 196 -20.89 -6.47 15.12
N THR A 197 -22.06 -6.09 14.59
CA THR A 197 -22.26 -6.01 13.13
C THR A 197 -21.58 -4.81 12.48
N ILE A 198 -20.93 -3.98 13.27
CA ILE A 198 -20.42 -2.67 12.87
C ILE A 198 -19.04 -2.84 12.25
N PHE A 199 -18.94 -2.54 10.96
CA PHE A 199 -17.68 -2.42 10.28
C PHE A 199 -16.97 -1.12 10.68
N THR A 200 -15.66 -1.16 10.90
CA THR A 200 -14.84 0.05 11.01
C THR A 200 -13.64 -0.08 10.08
N LEU A 201 -13.16 1.05 9.55
CA LEU A 201 -12.01 1.01 8.65
C LEU A 201 -10.73 0.56 9.39
N ILE A 202 -10.68 0.74 10.72
CA ILE A 202 -9.58 0.24 11.53
C ILE A 202 -9.52 -1.30 11.50
N ASN A 203 -10.67 -1.97 11.63
CA ASN A 203 -10.73 -3.43 11.50
C ASN A 203 -10.27 -3.89 10.11
N CYS A 204 -10.51 -3.09 9.06
CA CYS A 204 -9.98 -3.36 7.72
C CYS A 204 -8.45 -3.37 7.70
N PHE A 205 -7.80 -2.40 8.34
CA PHE A 205 -6.33 -2.38 8.47
C PHE A 205 -5.82 -3.57 9.29
N ASP A 206 -6.47 -3.91 10.40
CA ASP A 206 -6.07 -5.04 11.25
C ASP A 206 -6.14 -6.38 10.49
N VAL A 207 -7.19 -6.57 9.67
CA VAL A 207 -7.33 -7.73 8.79
C VAL A 207 -6.22 -7.77 7.74
N CYS A 208 -5.90 -6.64 7.10
CA CYS A 208 -4.78 -6.57 6.15
C CYS A 208 -3.43 -6.91 6.80
N VAL A 209 -3.16 -6.36 8.00
CA VAL A 209 -1.93 -6.64 8.75
C VAL A 209 -1.84 -8.11 9.14
N THR A 210 -2.96 -8.72 9.54
CA THR A 210 -3.02 -10.15 9.88
C THR A 210 -2.62 -11.04 8.70
N VAL A 211 -3.09 -10.73 7.49
CA VAL A 211 -2.70 -11.45 6.26
C VAL A 211 -1.20 -11.31 5.98
N VAL A 212 -0.67 -10.10 6.12
CA VAL A 212 0.77 -9.82 5.91
C VAL A 212 1.62 -10.58 6.94
N ALA A 213 1.18 -10.63 8.20
CA ALA A 213 1.87 -11.36 9.26
C ALA A 213 1.85 -12.88 9.05
N TYR A 214 0.73 -13.42 8.52
CA TYR A 214 0.58 -14.85 8.28
C TYR A 214 1.44 -15.37 7.12
N ALA A 215 1.47 -14.65 5.98
CA ALA A 215 2.16 -15.08 4.78
C ALA A 215 2.91 -13.92 4.10
N PRO A 216 4.02 -13.41 4.71
CA PRO A 216 4.70 -12.20 4.25
C PRO A 216 5.32 -12.32 2.85
N ASP A 217 5.65 -13.53 2.40
CA ASP A 217 6.23 -13.85 1.08
C ASP A 217 5.17 -13.99 -0.03
N SER A 218 3.88 -13.96 0.32
CA SER A 218 2.82 -14.22 -0.66
C SER A 218 2.49 -12.97 -1.49
N ILE A 219 2.06 -13.19 -2.74
CA ILE A 219 1.45 -12.14 -3.59
C ILE A 219 0.25 -11.50 -2.86
N ARG A 220 -0.48 -12.31 -2.09
CA ARG A 220 -1.64 -11.88 -1.30
C ARG A 220 -1.25 -10.86 -0.22
N SER A 221 -0.07 -11.00 0.40
CA SER A 221 0.50 -10.03 1.35
C SER A 221 0.84 -8.71 0.67
N LEU A 222 1.53 -8.75 -0.49
CA LEU A 222 1.83 -7.55 -1.27
C LEU A 222 0.57 -6.77 -1.68
N GLN A 223 -0.49 -7.49 -2.07
CA GLN A 223 -1.79 -6.91 -2.36
C GLN A 223 -2.37 -6.18 -1.14
N MET A 224 -2.27 -6.74 0.07
CA MET A 224 -2.75 -6.06 1.29
C MET A 224 -1.89 -4.86 1.65
N LEU A 225 -0.57 -4.93 1.51
CA LEU A 225 0.30 -3.77 1.69
C LEU A 225 -0.09 -2.64 0.74
N SER A 226 -0.34 -2.97 -0.53
CA SER A 226 -0.75 -1.98 -1.54
C SER A 226 -2.11 -1.34 -1.21
N VAL A 227 -3.05 -2.13 -0.67
CA VAL A 227 -4.34 -1.61 -0.18
C VAL A 227 -4.13 -0.67 1.01
N ILE A 228 -3.26 -1.01 1.97
CA ILE A 228 -2.96 -0.13 3.11
C ILE A 228 -2.32 1.17 2.63
N ASP A 229 -1.34 1.12 1.72
CA ASP A 229 -0.62 2.30 1.19
C ASP A 229 -1.57 3.33 0.56
N ILE A 230 -2.65 2.84 -0.03
CA ILE A 230 -3.67 3.67 -0.66
C ILE A 230 -4.73 4.17 0.33
N LEU A 231 -5.23 3.31 1.21
CA LEU A 231 -6.35 3.65 2.09
C LEU A 231 -5.91 4.48 3.29
N LEU A 232 -4.70 4.25 3.81
CA LEU A 232 -4.23 4.90 5.03
C LEU A 232 -4.13 6.42 4.90
N PRO A 233 -3.50 7.01 3.86
CA PRO A 233 -3.45 8.46 3.70
C PRO A 233 -4.85 9.08 3.57
N LYS A 234 -5.74 8.44 2.81
CA LYS A 234 -7.12 8.92 2.62
C LYS A 234 -7.93 8.90 3.91
N TYR A 235 -7.74 7.87 4.72
CA TYR A 235 -8.41 7.78 6.01
C TYR A 235 -7.94 8.86 6.97
N LEU A 236 -6.65 9.11 7.03
CA LEU A 236 -6.06 10.17 7.85
C LEU A 236 -6.56 11.56 7.43
N GLU A 237 -6.64 11.84 6.12
CA GLU A 237 -7.24 13.07 5.59
C GLU A 237 -8.74 13.18 5.94
N TYR A 238 -9.50 12.09 5.77
CA TYR A 238 -10.91 12.05 6.13
C TYR A 238 -11.16 12.35 7.61
N ILE A 239 -10.35 11.79 8.52
CA ILE A 239 -10.46 12.07 9.95
C ILE A 239 -10.13 13.54 10.23
N LYS A 240 -9.04 14.07 9.66
CA LYS A 240 -8.65 15.48 9.79
C LYS A 240 -9.79 16.41 9.36
N ASP A 241 -10.41 16.14 8.22
CA ASP A 241 -11.53 16.92 7.70
C ASP A 241 -12.78 16.79 8.57
N SER A 242 -13.00 15.61 9.17
CA SER A 242 -14.11 15.38 10.09
C SER A 242 -13.98 16.18 11.39
N THR A 243 -12.75 16.38 11.88
CA THR A 243 -12.45 17.16 13.09
C THR A 243 -12.61 18.66 12.85
N ASN A 244 -12.25 19.15 11.65
CA ASN A 244 -12.31 20.57 11.33
C ASN A 244 -13.74 21.10 11.14
N LYS A 245 -14.74 20.23 10.95
CA LYS A 245 -16.12 20.63 10.64
C LYS A 245 -16.93 21.03 11.89
N ASN A 246 -17.01 20.17 12.91
CA ASN A 246 -17.88 20.36 14.08
C ASN A 246 -17.19 19.86 15.37
N ASP A 247 -17.42 20.50 16.52
CA ASP A 247 -16.94 20.08 17.86
C ASP A 247 -15.46 19.67 17.93
N ILE A 248 -14.57 20.65 17.63
CA ILE A 248 -13.12 20.46 17.54
C ILE A 248 -12.54 19.76 18.78
N GLN A 249 -13.04 20.06 19.98
CA GLN A 249 -12.51 19.46 21.21
C GLN A 249 -12.81 17.97 21.35
N LYS A 250 -14.08 17.56 21.14
CA LYS A 250 -14.47 16.15 21.24
C LYS A 250 -13.87 15.34 20.09
N ARG A 251 -14.03 15.83 18.86
CA ARG A 251 -13.53 15.15 17.65
C ARG A 251 -12.01 15.11 17.61
N GLY A 252 -11.32 16.15 18.09
CA GLY A 252 -9.87 16.15 18.19
C GLY A 252 -9.34 15.10 19.16
N ARG A 253 -10.03 14.89 20.30
CA ARG A 253 -9.68 13.80 21.24
C ARG A 253 -9.96 12.42 20.64
N ASP A 254 -11.05 12.26 19.90
CA ASP A 254 -11.36 11.01 19.21
C ASP A 254 -10.36 10.74 18.06
N GLU A 255 -9.94 11.76 17.32
CA GLU A 255 -8.88 11.68 16.29
C GLU A 255 -7.55 11.20 16.90
N ILE A 256 -7.15 11.72 18.08
CA ILE A 256 -5.94 11.24 18.78
C ILE A 256 -6.04 9.75 19.10
N LYS A 257 -7.19 9.28 19.62
CA LYS A 257 -7.40 7.85 19.90
C LYS A 257 -7.34 6.99 18.64
N ILE A 258 -7.87 7.49 17.53
CA ILE A 258 -7.80 6.78 16.24
C ILE A 258 -6.34 6.70 15.77
N ILE A 259 -5.58 7.80 15.84
CA ILE A 259 -4.15 7.81 15.50
C ILE A 259 -3.36 6.85 16.40
N GLU A 260 -3.68 6.79 17.69
CA GLU A 260 -3.07 5.85 18.64
C GLU A 260 -3.38 4.39 18.28
N LYS A 261 -4.65 4.08 17.96
CA LYS A 261 -5.04 2.74 17.53
C LYS A 261 -4.34 2.34 16.22
N LEU A 262 -4.27 3.25 15.24
CA LEU A 262 -3.52 3.03 14.00
C LEU A 262 -2.01 2.85 14.27
N SER A 263 -1.43 3.60 15.20
CA SER A 263 -0.04 3.41 15.62
C SER A 263 0.20 2.01 16.18
N ILE A 264 -0.73 1.46 16.96
CA ILE A 264 -0.65 0.07 17.45
C ILE A 264 -0.71 -0.92 16.27
N THR A 265 -1.65 -0.76 15.34
CA THR A 265 -1.76 -1.60 14.13
C THR A 265 -0.47 -1.56 13.29
N ILE A 266 0.11 -0.37 13.07
CA ILE A 266 1.38 -0.20 12.34
C ILE A 266 2.57 -0.80 13.10
N LYS A 267 2.66 -0.64 14.43
CA LYS A 267 3.70 -1.29 15.25
C LYS A 267 3.60 -2.81 15.17
N THR A 268 2.40 -3.36 15.19
CA THR A 268 2.17 -4.80 15.00
C THR A 268 2.69 -5.26 13.63
N LEU A 269 2.34 -4.52 12.56
CA LEU A 269 2.84 -4.78 11.21
C LEU A 269 4.38 -4.79 11.15
N ILE A 270 5.03 -3.84 11.82
CA ILE A 270 6.50 -3.76 11.89
C ILE A 270 7.09 -4.94 12.66
N ASN A 271 6.51 -5.28 13.81
CA ASN A 271 7.00 -6.38 14.63
C ASN A 271 6.88 -7.74 13.93
N THR A 272 5.86 -7.93 13.09
CA THR A 272 5.67 -9.16 12.30
C THR A 272 6.49 -9.20 10.99
N SER A 273 7.25 -8.15 10.68
CA SER A 273 7.94 -7.99 9.38
C SER A 273 9.34 -8.58 9.30
N GLU A 274 9.69 -9.55 10.15
CA GLU A 274 11.04 -10.14 10.18
C GLU A 274 11.46 -10.69 8.81
N TRP A 275 10.54 -11.24 8.02
CA TRP A 275 10.82 -11.70 6.67
C TRP A 275 11.42 -10.61 5.76
N LEU A 276 11.00 -9.36 5.89
CA LEU A 276 11.50 -8.24 5.08
C LEU A 276 12.97 -7.89 5.37
N THR A 277 13.49 -8.27 6.54
CA THR A 277 14.92 -8.07 6.89
C THR A 277 15.87 -9.07 6.27
N ARG A 278 15.37 -10.12 5.59
CA ARG A 278 16.21 -11.08 4.89
C ARG A 278 17.01 -10.38 3.79
N ALA A 279 18.32 -10.63 3.77
CA ALA A 279 19.20 -10.03 2.77
C ALA A 279 18.92 -10.60 1.38
N PHE A 280 19.02 -9.75 0.37
CA PHE A 280 19.01 -10.21 -1.02
C PHE A 280 20.18 -11.19 -1.24
N ILE A 281 19.84 -12.39 -1.70
CA ILE A 281 20.79 -13.42 -2.14
C ILE A 281 20.93 -13.23 -3.64
N GLU A 282 22.12 -12.81 -4.05
CA GLU A 282 22.46 -12.69 -5.47
C GLU A 282 22.48 -14.10 -6.09
N PRO A 283 21.86 -14.32 -7.26
CA PRO A 283 22.08 -15.55 -8.01
C PRO A 283 23.59 -15.69 -8.23
N LYS A 284 24.16 -16.82 -7.79
CA LYS A 284 25.55 -17.13 -8.13
C LYS A 284 25.58 -17.38 -9.64
N CYS A 285 26.00 -16.40 -10.42
CA CYS A 285 26.57 -16.69 -11.74
C CYS A 285 27.81 -17.52 -11.48
N ASP A 286 27.75 -18.82 -11.78
CA ASP A 286 28.93 -19.66 -11.80
C ASP A 286 30.00 -18.96 -12.62
N THR A 287 31.10 -18.67 -11.93
CA THR A 287 32.24 -17.96 -12.46
C THR A 287 32.95 -18.87 -13.46
N SER A 288 32.42 -18.92 -14.68
CA SER A 288 33.24 -19.14 -15.87
C SER A 288 33.63 -17.76 -16.39
N LEU A 289 34.94 -17.55 -16.48
CA LEU A 289 35.63 -16.27 -16.49
C LEU A 289 35.44 -15.37 -17.73
N ASP A 290 34.38 -15.51 -18.54
CA ASP A 290 34.20 -14.73 -19.77
C ASP A 290 32.77 -14.18 -20.05
N GLY A 291 31.87 -14.19 -19.08
CA GLY A 291 30.45 -13.85 -19.29
C GLY A 291 30.02 -12.37 -19.20
N ILE A 292 30.92 -11.40 -18.98
CA ILE A 292 30.55 -10.02 -18.57
C ILE A 292 30.20 -9.06 -19.74
N TYR A 293 30.18 -9.52 -21.00
CA TYR A 293 30.00 -8.62 -22.16
C TYR A 293 28.59 -8.44 -22.73
N LYS A 294 27.52 -8.98 -22.12
CA LYS A 294 26.19 -9.02 -22.80
C LYS A 294 25.18 -7.93 -22.44
N TYR A 295 25.43 -7.08 -21.45
CA TYR A 295 24.43 -6.12 -20.95
C TYR A 295 24.24 -4.80 -21.73
N SER A 296 24.79 -4.61 -22.94
CA SER A 296 24.72 -3.28 -23.60
C SER A 296 24.55 -3.23 -25.12
N ARG A 297 24.16 -4.32 -25.80
CA ARG A 297 24.13 -4.32 -27.28
C ARG A 297 22.81 -3.94 -27.96
N ALA A 298 21.78 -3.51 -27.22
CA ALA A 298 20.44 -3.34 -27.80
C ALA A 298 20.12 -1.96 -28.41
N SER A 299 21.00 -0.94 -28.39
CA SER A 299 20.54 0.42 -28.71
C SER A 299 21.10 1.12 -29.96
N TYR A 300 22.11 0.62 -30.69
CA TYR A 300 22.55 1.31 -31.92
C TYR A 300 23.31 0.37 -32.86
N ARG A 301 22.64 -0.19 -33.90
CA ARG A 301 23.26 -0.46 -35.22
C ARG A 301 22.18 -0.45 -36.31
N SER A 302 22.35 0.47 -37.25
CA SER A 302 21.64 0.53 -38.54
C SER A 302 21.86 -0.77 -39.34
N PRO A 303 20.93 -1.15 -40.24
CA PRO A 303 20.94 -2.44 -40.89
C PRO A 303 21.99 -2.49 -42.00
N SER A 304 23.00 -3.34 -41.86
CA SER A 304 23.83 -3.78 -42.99
C SER A 304 23.30 -5.13 -43.46
N ILE A 305 22.75 -5.13 -44.67
CA ILE A 305 22.35 -6.32 -45.41
C ILE A 305 23.63 -7.08 -45.79
N VAL A 306 23.79 -8.29 -45.28
CA VAL A 306 24.64 -9.32 -45.89
C VAL A 306 23.86 -10.62 -45.83
N ILE A 307 23.53 -11.13 -47.01
CA ILE A 307 22.91 -12.43 -47.27
C ILE A 307 24.03 -13.46 -47.22
N GLU A 308 23.90 -14.51 -46.41
CA GLU A 308 24.32 -15.87 -46.78
C GLU A 308 23.72 -16.92 -45.84
N GLU A 309 23.32 -18.03 -46.46
CA GLU A 309 22.45 -19.10 -45.96
C GLU A 309 23.14 -20.09 -45.02
N ASP A 310 22.31 -20.82 -44.26
CA ASP A 310 22.57 -22.08 -43.56
C ASP A 310 23.50 -22.10 -42.34
N SER A 311 22.96 -21.78 -41.16
CA SER A 311 23.37 -22.34 -39.85
C SER A 311 22.44 -21.93 -38.69
N THR A 312 21.13 -22.11 -38.86
CA THR A 312 20.13 -21.35 -38.08
C THR A 312 19.48 -22.07 -36.89
N ASN A 313 20.13 -23.04 -36.22
CA ASN A 313 19.50 -23.71 -35.06
C ASN A 313 20.25 -23.65 -33.72
N ARG A 314 21.58 -23.39 -33.67
CA ARG A 314 22.30 -23.31 -32.37
C ARG A 314 22.37 -21.90 -31.78
N PHE A 315 22.29 -20.85 -32.60
CA PHE A 315 22.36 -19.46 -32.13
C PHE A 315 21.04 -18.90 -31.59
N ILE A 316 19.90 -19.54 -31.91
CA ILE A 316 18.59 -19.12 -31.43
C ILE A 316 18.40 -19.54 -29.96
N ASP A 317 18.87 -20.74 -29.60
CA ASP A 317 18.72 -21.33 -28.25
C ASP A 317 19.51 -20.59 -27.16
N ASP A 318 20.71 -20.08 -27.47
CA ASP A 318 21.51 -19.29 -26.52
C ASP A 318 20.93 -17.88 -26.32
N ARG A 319 20.28 -17.31 -27.35
CA ARG A 319 19.62 -16.00 -27.25
C ARG A 319 18.30 -16.09 -26.47
N THR A 320 17.55 -17.17 -26.64
CA THR A 320 16.33 -17.42 -25.87
C THR A 320 16.65 -17.75 -24.41
N LYS A 321 17.66 -18.60 -24.12
CA LYS A 321 18.11 -18.90 -22.76
C LYS A 321 18.67 -17.69 -22.00
N SER A 322 19.51 -16.88 -22.67
CA SER A 322 20.03 -15.62 -22.10
C SER A 322 18.89 -14.62 -21.81
N ARG A 323 17.94 -14.48 -22.73
CA ARG A 323 16.79 -13.58 -22.56
C ARG A 323 15.85 -14.05 -21.46
N THR A 324 15.66 -15.36 -21.27
CA THR A 324 14.86 -15.90 -20.15
C THR A 324 15.56 -15.69 -18.81
N GLN A 325 16.88 -15.90 -18.74
CA GLN A 325 17.65 -15.71 -17.52
C GLN A 325 17.65 -14.24 -17.05
N ASP A 326 17.88 -13.29 -17.97
CA ASP A 326 17.82 -11.85 -17.66
C ASP A 326 16.40 -11.44 -17.17
N THR A 327 15.35 -12.03 -17.74
CA THR A 327 13.97 -11.73 -17.31
C THR A 327 13.63 -12.29 -15.93
N ASP A 328 14.22 -13.42 -15.54
CA ASP A 328 13.94 -14.05 -14.24
C ASP A 328 14.73 -13.39 -13.10
N GLU A 329 15.96 -12.91 -13.37
CA GLU A 329 16.72 -12.08 -12.43
C GLU A 329 16.01 -10.74 -12.13
N LEU A 330 15.46 -10.09 -13.16
CA LEU A 330 14.68 -8.86 -13.01
C LEU A 330 13.38 -9.07 -12.22
N LYS A 331 12.70 -10.21 -12.43
CA LYS A 331 11.52 -10.59 -11.64
C LYS A 331 11.87 -10.81 -10.18
N GLN A 332 12.94 -11.56 -9.89
CA GLN A 332 13.37 -11.82 -8.51
C GLN A 332 13.76 -10.52 -7.79
N ALA A 333 14.45 -9.60 -8.47
CA ALA A 333 14.76 -8.29 -7.92
C ALA A 333 13.49 -7.47 -7.64
N SER A 334 12.48 -7.53 -8.52
CA SER A 334 11.18 -6.86 -8.33
C SER A 334 10.38 -7.46 -7.18
N GLU A 335 10.30 -8.79 -7.08
CA GLU A 335 9.64 -9.51 -5.99
C GLU A 335 10.30 -9.22 -4.63
N PHE A 336 11.63 -9.07 -4.61
CA PHE A 336 12.33 -8.62 -3.41
C PHE A 336 12.04 -7.16 -3.07
N ARG A 337 12.02 -6.28 -4.07
CA ARG A 337 11.95 -4.82 -3.88
C ARG A 337 10.55 -4.34 -3.49
N ARG A 338 9.52 -4.73 -4.24
CA ARG A 338 8.14 -4.21 -4.10
C ARG A 338 7.58 -4.28 -2.66
N PRO A 339 7.60 -5.42 -1.96
CA PRO A 339 7.01 -5.49 -0.61
C PRO A 339 7.75 -4.58 0.38
N ARG A 340 9.07 -4.47 0.28
CA ARG A 340 9.89 -3.61 1.15
C ARG A 340 9.66 -2.13 0.86
N ASP A 341 9.52 -1.79 -0.42
CA ASP A 341 9.24 -0.43 -0.88
C ASP A 341 7.87 0.06 -0.38
N THR A 342 6.80 -0.68 -0.70
CA THR A 342 5.43 -0.34 -0.26
C THR A 342 5.34 -0.28 1.27
N PHE A 343 5.97 -1.23 1.97
CA PHE A 343 6.02 -1.24 3.43
C PHE A 343 6.65 0.04 4.02
N LEU A 344 7.80 0.47 3.48
CA LEU A 344 8.45 1.70 3.92
C LEU A 344 7.63 2.95 3.55
N SER A 345 6.95 2.94 2.41
CA SER A 345 6.05 4.02 1.99
C SER A 345 4.92 4.24 2.99
N ILE A 346 4.20 3.17 3.35
CA ILE A 346 3.08 3.18 4.32
C ILE A 346 3.53 3.85 5.63
N ILE A 347 4.61 3.33 6.20
CA ILE A 347 5.05 3.70 7.55
C ILE A 347 5.58 5.14 7.55
N SER A 348 6.39 5.48 6.55
CA SER A 348 6.93 6.84 6.44
C SER A 348 5.82 7.88 6.24
N THR A 349 4.79 7.54 5.45
CA THR A 349 3.64 8.42 5.21
C THR A 349 2.79 8.58 6.48
N PHE A 350 2.51 7.48 7.18
CA PHE A 350 1.78 7.49 8.45
C PHE A 350 2.47 8.36 9.50
N ILE A 351 3.78 8.17 9.72
CA ILE A 351 4.52 8.91 10.74
C ILE A 351 4.64 10.38 10.37
N HIS A 352 4.90 10.69 9.11
CA HIS A 352 4.98 12.07 8.65
C HIS A 352 3.67 12.84 8.88
N PHE A 353 2.56 12.25 8.43
CA PHE A 353 1.24 12.85 8.60
C PHE A 353 0.87 12.96 10.08
N SER A 354 0.97 11.86 10.83
CA SER A 354 0.53 11.80 12.23
C SER A 354 1.36 12.71 13.13
N THR A 355 2.67 12.81 12.91
CA THR A 355 3.51 13.71 13.71
C THR A 355 3.15 15.17 13.47
N GLN A 356 2.95 15.58 12.21
CA GLN A 356 2.50 16.94 11.89
C GLN A 356 1.12 17.22 12.48
N ARG A 357 0.19 16.27 12.31
CA ARG A 357 -1.19 16.42 12.77
C ARG A 357 -1.32 16.46 14.28
N LEU A 358 -0.58 15.62 15.02
CA LEU A 358 -0.56 15.67 16.48
C LEU A 358 -0.04 17.01 16.99
N ASN A 359 1.00 17.58 16.35
CA ASN A 359 1.49 18.91 16.68
C ASN A 359 0.45 20.02 16.42
N GLU A 360 -0.38 19.89 15.37
CA GLU A 360 -1.51 20.78 15.12
C GLU A 360 -2.60 20.61 16.19
N LEU A 361 -2.99 19.37 16.51
CA LEU A 361 -4.05 19.07 17.47
C LEU A 361 -3.71 19.55 18.89
N ILE A 362 -2.44 19.45 19.31
CA ILE A 362 -1.99 19.99 20.60
C ILE A 362 -2.24 21.50 20.67
N LYS A 363 -1.92 22.23 19.59
CA LYS A 363 -2.16 23.68 19.51
C LYS A 363 -3.66 24.00 19.54
N LEU A 364 -4.48 23.20 18.86
CA LEU A 364 -5.93 23.43 18.76
C LEU A 364 -6.68 23.09 20.06
N LEU A 365 -6.28 22.01 20.74
CA LEU A 365 -6.96 21.55 21.94
C LEU A 365 -6.60 22.36 23.19
N HIS A 366 -5.50 23.13 23.16
CA HIS A 366 -4.97 23.88 24.31
C HIS A 366 -4.70 23.00 25.56
N ASP A 367 -4.79 21.68 25.42
CA ASP A 367 -4.55 20.69 26.46
C ASP A 367 -3.04 20.43 26.54
N SER A 368 -2.37 21.04 27.52
CA SER A 368 -0.95 20.81 27.82
C SER A 368 -0.66 19.45 28.48
N ILE A 369 -1.69 18.62 28.70
CA ILE A 369 -1.65 17.46 29.60
C ILE A 369 -1.50 16.13 28.83
N ASN A 370 -1.86 16.07 27.55
CA ASN A 370 -1.72 14.83 26.79
C ASN A 370 -0.28 14.69 26.28
N ARG A 371 0.49 13.84 26.95
CA ARG A 371 1.77 13.30 26.45
C ARG A 371 1.56 12.84 25.01
N MET A 372 2.38 13.31 24.07
CA MET A 372 2.31 12.87 22.67
C MET A 372 2.35 11.34 22.64
N PRO A 373 1.41 10.68 21.94
CA PRO A 373 1.47 9.24 21.79
C PRO A 373 2.78 8.89 21.09
N GLU A 374 3.52 7.93 21.67
CA GLU A 374 4.73 7.39 21.05
C GLU A 374 4.32 6.55 19.83
N LEU A 375 4.44 7.17 18.66
CA LEU A 375 3.98 6.58 17.40
C LEU A 375 4.75 5.31 17.05
N LEU A 376 6.06 5.25 17.34
CA LEU A 376 6.95 4.11 17.14
C LEU A 376 7.94 4.01 18.30
N ASP A 377 8.21 2.78 18.72
CA ASP A 377 9.23 2.44 19.70
C ASP A 377 10.61 2.22 19.06
N ALA A 378 11.67 2.21 19.87
CA ALA A 378 13.04 2.04 19.40
C ALA A 378 13.23 0.76 18.56
N LYS A 379 12.59 -0.35 18.97
CA LYS A 379 12.64 -1.63 18.25
C LYS A 379 12.07 -1.52 16.83
N SER A 380 10.98 -0.79 16.65
CA SER A 380 10.41 -0.54 15.32
C SER A 380 11.36 0.25 14.44
N HIS A 381 12.01 1.30 14.97
CA HIS A 381 12.99 2.08 14.22
C HIS A 381 14.22 1.26 13.79
N ILE A 382 14.72 0.38 14.66
CA ILE A 382 15.82 -0.54 14.33
C ILE A 382 15.40 -1.48 13.19
N ARG A 383 14.20 -2.08 13.30
CA ARG A 383 13.68 -2.98 12.26
C ARG A 383 13.57 -2.29 10.90
N LEU A 384 13.11 -1.04 10.87
CA LEU A 384 13.00 -0.26 9.65
C LEU A 384 14.38 0.05 9.05
N ALA A 385 15.36 0.38 9.88
CA ALA A 385 16.74 0.58 9.43
C ALA A 385 17.33 -0.70 8.81
N ASP A 386 17.04 -1.88 9.36
CA ASP A 386 17.49 -3.15 8.80
C ASP A 386 16.86 -3.42 7.42
N ILE A 387 15.57 -3.15 7.25
CA ILE A 387 14.88 -3.29 5.95
C ILE A 387 15.50 -2.33 4.93
N VAL A 388 15.70 -1.07 5.28
CA VAL A 388 16.35 -0.07 4.41
C VAL A 388 17.77 -0.52 4.06
N HIS A 389 18.51 -1.07 5.01
CA HIS A 389 19.84 -1.62 4.76
C HIS A 389 19.82 -2.75 3.70
N THR A 390 18.81 -3.62 3.72
CA THR A 390 18.66 -4.68 2.70
C THR A 390 18.36 -4.12 1.31
N LEU A 391 17.58 -3.04 1.21
CA LEU A 391 17.31 -2.36 -0.06
C LEU A 391 18.52 -1.59 -0.58
N LEU A 392 19.25 -0.88 0.29
CA LEU A 392 20.54 -0.27 -0.06
C LEU A 392 21.59 -1.32 -0.46
N LYS A 393 21.39 -2.60 -0.10
CA LYS A 393 22.21 -3.69 -0.61
C LYS A 393 21.95 -3.97 -2.08
N LEU A 394 20.69 -4.03 -2.48
CA LEU A 394 20.27 -4.20 -3.87
C LEU A 394 20.57 -2.95 -4.72
N GLY A 395 20.42 -1.76 -4.15
CA GLY A 395 20.63 -0.47 -4.83
C GLY A 395 22.04 -0.22 -5.38
N SER A 396 23.06 -0.94 -4.90
CA SER A 396 24.40 -0.88 -5.51
C SER A 396 24.51 -1.58 -6.87
N PHE A 397 23.50 -2.38 -7.24
CA PHE A 397 23.47 -3.18 -8.47
C PHE A 397 22.29 -2.79 -9.36
N ASP A 398 21.15 -2.49 -8.76
CA ASP A 398 19.94 -2.08 -9.45
C ASP A 398 19.62 -0.60 -9.11
N PRO A 399 19.79 0.33 -10.06
CA PRO A 399 19.54 1.76 -9.84
C PRO A 399 18.09 2.07 -9.47
N ILE A 400 17.13 1.29 -9.97
CA ILE A 400 15.70 1.52 -9.76
C ILE A 400 15.35 1.40 -8.27
N THR A 401 16.03 0.54 -7.52
CA THR A 401 15.84 0.40 -6.07
C THR A 401 16.06 1.71 -5.31
N ILE A 402 17.02 2.55 -5.72
CA ILE A 402 17.26 3.84 -5.05
C ILE A 402 16.17 4.86 -5.39
N CYS A 403 15.51 4.70 -6.54
CA CYS A 403 14.42 5.56 -7.00
C CYS A 403 13.07 5.25 -6.30
N CYS A 404 12.98 4.10 -5.64
CA CYS A 404 11.77 3.66 -4.95
C CYS A 404 11.25 4.66 -3.92
N CYS A 405 9.94 4.91 -3.96
CA CYS A 405 9.25 5.90 -3.12
C CYS A 405 9.43 5.63 -1.62
N GLY A 406 9.42 4.38 -1.19
CA GLY A 406 9.57 3.97 0.20
C GLY A 406 10.93 4.31 0.78
N ILE A 407 12.03 4.09 0.04
CA ILE A 407 13.38 4.49 0.49
C ILE A 407 13.46 6.01 0.56
N GLN A 408 12.98 6.71 -0.47
CA GLN A 408 12.98 8.18 -0.49
C GLN A 408 12.17 8.75 0.68
N ASN A 409 10.96 8.21 0.91
CA ASN A 409 10.10 8.60 2.02
C ASN A 409 10.75 8.28 3.37
N TYR A 410 11.45 7.14 3.52
CA TYR A 410 12.19 6.82 4.74
C TYR A 410 13.23 7.92 5.06
N PHE A 411 14.10 8.23 4.11
CA PHE A 411 15.18 9.21 4.33
C PHE A 411 14.65 10.64 4.51
N GLN A 412 13.66 11.05 3.72
CA GLN A 412 13.18 12.43 3.71
C GLN A 412 12.10 12.70 4.76
N LYS A 413 11.26 11.71 5.09
CA LYS A 413 10.08 11.89 5.95
C LYS A 413 10.18 11.19 7.30
N LEU A 414 10.84 10.02 7.41
CA LEU A 414 10.91 9.27 8.68
C LEU A 414 12.20 9.54 9.46
N LEU A 415 13.36 9.46 8.79
CA LEU A 415 14.68 9.61 9.40
C LEU A 415 14.82 10.93 10.20
N PRO A 416 14.35 12.10 9.71
CA PRO A 416 14.49 13.38 10.42
C PRO A 416 13.55 13.55 11.63
N TYR A 417 12.56 12.67 11.80
CA TYR A 417 11.61 12.71 12.93
C TYR A 417 11.89 11.63 13.96
N THR A 418 12.81 10.71 13.67
CA THR A 418 13.27 9.69 14.63
C THR A 418 14.11 10.35 15.72
N ASN A 419 13.84 10.05 16.99
CA ASN A 419 14.64 10.60 18.08
C ASN A 419 15.98 9.87 18.26
N TRP A 420 17.02 10.31 17.55
CA TRP A 420 18.35 9.71 17.59
C TRP A 420 19.13 9.96 18.90
N SER A 421 18.52 10.62 19.91
CA SER A 421 19.17 10.80 21.21
C SER A 421 19.26 9.48 21.96
N ASP A 422 18.31 8.57 21.69
CA ASP A 422 18.27 7.23 22.25
C ASP A 422 19.52 6.44 21.85
N GLU A 423 20.21 5.91 22.85
CA GLU A 423 21.45 5.16 22.67
C GLU A 423 21.22 3.85 21.91
N GLN A 424 20.03 3.24 22.05
CA GLN A 424 19.68 2.00 21.37
C GLN A 424 19.61 2.15 19.84
N LEU A 425 19.33 3.37 19.36
CA LEU A 425 19.19 3.67 17.93
C LEU A 425 20.52 4.02 17.26
N ARG A 426 21.55 4.39 18.03
CA ARG A 426 22.86 4.80 17.49
C ARG A 426 23.52 3.74 16.60
N PRO A 427 23.51 2.43 16.95
CA PRO A 427 24.06 1.39 16.09
C PRO A 427 23.36 1.31 14.73
N ALA A 428 22.03 1.43 14.70
CA ALA A 428 21.23 1.35 13.49
C ALA A 428 21.56 2.51 12.52
N LEU A 429 21.64 3.75 13.03
CA LEU A 429 22.02 4.90 12.21
C LEU A 429 23.45 4.75 11.65
N ASN A 430 24.39 4.34 12.49
CA ASN A 430 25.77 4.11 12.06
C ASN A 430 25.87 3.04 10.98
N HIS A 431 25.09 1.97 11.11
CA HIS A 431 25.03 0.89 10.12
C HIS A 431 24.49 1.40 8.77
N LEU A 432 23.42 2.20 8.79
CA LEU A 432 22.87 2.84 7.60
C LEU A 432 23.87 3.77 6.91
N LEU A 433 24.47 4.70 7.66
CA LEU A 433 25.46 5.65 7.11
C LEU A 433 26.65 4.92 6.48
N ARG A 434 27.20 3.91 7.18
CA ARG A 434 28.28 3.08 6.65
C ARG A 434 27.86 2.31 5.40
N ARG A 435 26.59 1.92 5.28
CA ARG A 435 26.09 1.22 4.09
C ARG A 435 25.98 2.14 2.89
N ILE A 436 25.49 3.37 3.08
CA ILE A 436 25.42 4.38 2.02
C ILE A 436 26.82 4.69 1.49
N ASP A 437 27.79 4.87 2.40
CA ASP A 437 29.19 5.08 2.04
C ASP A 437 29.75 3.94 1.18
N ARG A 438 29.57 2.69 1.62
CA ARG A 438 29.97 1.49 0.86
C ARG A 438 29.27 1.38 -0.50
N MET A 439 28.00 1.80 -0.59
CA MET A 439 27.25 1.81 -1.85
C MET A 439 27.87 2.80 -2.83
N PHE A 440 28.20 4.02 -2.40
CA PHE A 440 28.89 5.00 -3.25
C PHE A 440 30.27 4.50 -3.70
N ILE A 441 31.06 3.90 -2.81
CA ILE A 441 32.35 3.31 -3.17
C ILE A 441 32.18 2.25 -4.28
N LYS A 442 31.16 1.39 -4.20
CA LYS A 442 30.89 0.37 -5.22
C LYS A 442 30.47 0.96 -6.56
N ILE A 443 29.61 1.97 -6.56
CA ILE A 443 29.16 2.66 -7.78
C ILE A 443 30.33 3.39 -8.44
N CYS A 444 31.20 4.01 -7.64
CA CYS A 444 32.39 4.70 -8.14
C CYS A 444 33.39 3.78 -8.83
N LYS A 445 33.55 2.54 -8.37
CA LYS A 445 34.47 1.57 -8.99
C LYS A 445 34.04 1.11 -10.39
N LYS A 446 32.77 1.27 -10.76
CA LYS A 446 32.23 0.79 -12.04
C LYS A 446 31.70 1.95 -12.89
N GLN A 447 32.47 2.37 -13.91
CA GLN A 447 32.15 3.55 -14.71
C GLN A 447 30.84 3.44 -15.51
N ILE A 448 30.43 2.24 -15.92
CA ILE A 448 29.14 2.00 -16.59
C ILE A 448 27.97 2.17 -15.61
N THR A 449 28.06 1.59 -14.41
CA THR A 449 27.06 1.76 -13.35
C THR A 449 26.90 3.23 -12.99
N LYS A 450 27.99 3.99 -12.93
CA LYS A 450 27.99 5.44 -12.65
C LYS A 450 27.16 6.26 -13.66
N ARG A 451 27.09 5.85 -14.93
CA ARG A 451 26.35 6.55 -16.00
C ARG A 451 24.85 6.26 -15.99
N CYS A 452 24.45 5.06 -15.57
CA CYS A 452 23.05 4.63 -15.54
C CYS A 452 22.41 4.82 -14.15
N PHE A 453 23.17 5.34 -13.17
CA PHE A 453 22.70 5.54 -11.81
C PHE A 453 21.86 6.82 -11.71
N ASP A 454 20.76 6.74 -10.96
CA ASP A 454 19.90 7.88 -10.72
C ASP A 454 20.49 8.76 -9.59
N TRP A 455 21.17 9.82 -10.01
CA TRP A 455 21.76 10.80 -9.12
C TRP A 455 20.73 11.74 -8.48
N GLU A 456 19.53 11.88 -9.06
CA GLU A 456 18.45 12.71 -8.50
C GLU A 456 17.83 11.99 -7.29
N ALA A 457 17.49 10.71 -7.44
CA ALA A 457 17.04 9.88 -6.32
C ALA A 457 18.09 9.83 -5.20
N THR A 458 19.37 9.76 -5.57
CA THR A 458 20.47 9.80 -4.59
C THR A 458 20.58 11.14 -3.88
N ALA A 459 20.37 12.25 -4.60
CA ALA A 459 20.30 13.57 -4.01
C ALA A 459 19.16 13.67 -2.97
N GLY A 460 18.04 12.97 -3.19
CA GLY A 460 16.94 12.80 -2.24
C GLY A 460 17.36 12.13 -0.93
N ILE A 461 18.15 11.06 -1.00
CA ILE A 461 18.71 10.38 0.19
C ILE A 461 19.63 11.34 0.96
N LEU A 462 20.54 12.03 0.26
CA LEU A 462 21.45 12.99 0.88
C LEU A 462 20.71 14.18 1.52
N ASN A 463 19.65 14.65 0.88
CA ASN A 463 18.77 15.68 1.44
C ASN A 463 18.08 15.20 2.73
N GLY A 464 17.66 13.94 2.79
CA GLY A 464 17.14 13.34 4.03
C GLY A 464 18.16 13.32 5.18
N ILE A 465 19.42 12.99 4.88
CA ILE A 465 20.52 13.06 5.85
C ILE A 465 20.76 14.51 6.29
N TYR A 466 20.76 15.46 5.35
CA TYR A 466 20.88 16.89 5.65
C TYR A 466 19.77 17.36 6.62
N LEU A 467 18.50 17.01 6.35
CA LEU A 467 17.36 17.35 7.23
C LEU A 467 17.50 16.72 8.62
N THR A 468 18.08 15.52 8.69
CA THR A 468 18.33 14.81 9.96
C THR A 468 19.39 15.53 10.80
N ILE A 469 20.49 15.98 10.19
CA ILE A 469 21.52 16.79 10.87
C ILE A 469 20.98 18.17 11.25
N ASP A 470 20.11 18.75 10.43
CA ASP A 470 19.48 20.03 10.71
C ASP A 470 18.72 20.03 12.04
N ARG A 471 17.94 18.97 12.27
CA ARG A 471 17.16 18.77 13.50
C ARG A 471 17.97 18.21 14.67
N HIS A 472 18.96 17.38 14.40
CA HIS A 472 19.79 16.72 15.41
C HIS A 472 21.28 17.02 15.17
N PRO A 473 21.77 18.21 15.55
CA PRO A 473 23.14 18.64 15.25
C PRO A 473 24.23 17.71 15.82
N TYR A 474 23.97 17.01 16.93
CA TYR A 474 24.92 16.09 17.55
C TYR A 474 25.28 14.87 16.67
N ILE A 475 24.47 14.54 15.66
CA ILE A 475 24.78 13.47 14.71
C ILE A 475 26.01 13.83 13.86
N ALA A 476 26.32 15.13 13.71
CA ALA A 476 27.50 15.60 12.98
C ALA A 476 28.82 15.00 13.49
N TYR A 477 28.90 14.63 14.78
CA TYR A 477 30.12 14.06 15.36
C TYR A 477 30.34 12.57 15.04
N PHE A 478 29.41 11.93 14.33
CA PHE A 478 29.49 10.50 14.09
C PHE A 478 30.57 10.18 13.03
N PRO A 479 31.51 9.25 13.29
CA PRO A 479 32.62 8.96 12.38
C PRO A 479 32.19 8.54 10.97
N ASN A 480 31.11 7.76 10.88
CA ASN A 480 30.59 7.27 9.60
C ASN A 480 30.00 8.39 8.74
N LEU A 481 29.48 9.46 9.35
CA LEU A 481 28.98 10.62 8.63
C LEU A 481 30.14 11.41 8.01
N LYS A 482 31.23 11.61 8.77
CA LYS A 482 32.45 12.24 8.25
C LYS A 482 33.01 11.46 7.05
N ALA A 483 33.11 10.13 7.16
CA ALA A 483 33.56 9.28 6.06
C ALA A 483 32.66 9.41 4.82
N LEU A 484 31.33 9.36 5.01
CA LEU A 484 30.36 9.53 3.93
C LEU A 484 30.52 10.89 3.22
N ILE A 485 30.70 11.97 3.98
CA ILE A 485 30.87 13.32 3.43
C ILE A 485 32.18 13.40 2.64
N SER A 486 33.30 12.90 3.18
CA SER A 486 34.57 12.82 2.45
C SER A 486 34.43 12.01 1.17
N GLY A 487 33.72 10.88 1.20
CA GLY A 487 33.42 10.08 0.01
C GLY A 487 32.59 10.83 -1.04
N CYS A 488 31.59 11.61 -0.62
CA CYS A 488 30.78 12.44 -1.53
C CYS A 488 31.60 13.58 -2.17
N ILE A 489 32.52 14.20 -1.40
CA ILE A 489 33.43 15.22 -1.91
C ILE A 489 34.38 14.60 -2.96
N ALA A 490 35.04 13.49 -2.64
CA ALA A 490 35.92 12.78 -3.57
C ALA A 490 35.18 12.35 -4.85
N LEU A 491 33.90 11.99 -4.71
CA LEU A 491 33.04 11.64 -5.84
C LEU A 491 32.80 12.83 -6.76
N ILE A 492 32.50 14.02 -6.24
CA ILE A 492 32.34 15.26 -7.05
C ILE A 492 33.66 15.69 -7.68
N LEU A 493 34.76 15.63 -6.93
CA LEU A 493 36.09 16.04 -7.38
C LEU A 493 36.72 15.03 -8.38
N ASN A 494 36.08 13.88 -8.62
CA ASN A 494 36.54 12.83 -9.54
C ASN A 494 37.99 12.34 -9.26
N GLU A 495 38.46 12.38 -8.01
CA GLU A 495 39.87 12.07 -7.66
C GLU A 495 40.30 10.62 -7.93
N ASN A 496 39.37 9.70 -8.24
CA ASN A 496 39.67 8.28 -8.49
C ASN A 496 40.05 7.94 -9.95
N LEU A 497 40.30 8.92 -10.82
CA LEU A 497 40.67 8.68 -12.24
C LEU A 497 42.17 8.73 -12.52
N THR A 498 43.03 8.99 -11.52
CA THR A 498 44.48 9.17 -11.76
C THR A 498 45.31 7.91 -11.64
N ASP A 499 44.73 6.76 -11.28
CA ASP A 499 45.47 5.49 -11.20
C ASP A 499 45.28 4.67 -12.48
N SER A 500 45.89 5.11 -13.58
CA SER A 500 46.60 4.25 -14.54
C SER A 500 47.00 5.01 -15.80
N ASN A 501 48.30 4.93 -16.10
CA ASN A 501 48.92 5.37 -17.33
C ASN A 501 48.29 4.68 -18.55
N HIS A 502 47.26 5.25 -19.17
CA HIS A 502 47.01 5.13 -20.61
C HIS A 502 46.25 6.36 -21.13
N SER A 503 46.92 7.11 -21.97
CA SER A 503 46.39 8.25 -22.71
C SER A 503 45.27 7.84 -23.67
N VAL A 504 44.03 8.20 -23.33
CA VAL A 504 42.98 8.44 -24.33
C VAL A 504 42.42 9.85 -24.10
N PRO A 505 42.64 10.80 -25.03
CA PRO A 505 42.12 12.15 -24.90
C PRO A 505 40.67 12.22 -25.44
N CYS A 506 39.83 12.96 -24.70
CA CYS A 506 38.46 13.41 -25.00
C CYS A 506 37.28 12.45 -24.76
N LEU A 507 36.24 13.05 -24.14
CA LEU A 507 34.93 12.53 -23.68
C LEU A 507 34.94 11.61 -22.44
N ASN A 508 35.13 12.16 -21.23
CA ASN A 508 34.55 11.54 -20.03
C ASN A 508 34.48 12.43 -18.77
N VAL A 509 34.32 13.75 -18.92
CA VAL A 509 33.90 14.58 -17.78
C VAL A 509 32.46 14.18 -17.44
N LEU A 510 32.29 13.28 -16.49
CA LEU A 510 31.00 13.00 -15.88
C LEU A 510 30.60 14.26 -15.13
N ILE A 511 29.83 15.13 -15.79
CA ILE A 511 29.16 16.25 -15.14
C ILE A 511 28.10 15.62 -14.26
N PHE A 512 28.34 15.58 -12.95
CA PHE A 512 27.31 15.15 -12.01
C PHE A 512 26.09 16.08 -12.15
N PRO A 513 24.86 15.53 -12.07
CA PRO A 513 23.66 16.37 -12.11
C PRO A 513 23.72 17.46 -11.06
N LYS A 514 23.33 18.68 -11.44
CA LYS A 514 23.42 19.89 -10.59
C LYS A 514 22.78 19.68 -9.21
N GLU A 515 21.66 18.96 -9.16
CA GLU A 515 20.95 18.68 -7.91
C GLU A 515 21.75 17.80 -6.95
N PHE A 516 22.46 16.78 -7.45
CA PHE A 516 23.33 15.96 -6.62
C PHE A 516 24.48 16.78 -6.02
N SER A 517 25.19 17.55 -6.86
CA SER A 517 26.26 18.42 -6.38
C SER A 517 25.76 19.45 -5.37
N ARG A 518 24.57 20.02 -5.60
CA ARG A 518 23.93 20.95 -4.68
C ARG A 518 23.60 20.31 -3.33
N SER A 519 23.03 19.10 -3.32
CA SER A 519 22.73 18.37 -2.09
C SER A 519 23.99 18.06 -1.29
N VAL A 520 25.08 17.64 -1.95
CA VAL A 520 26.37 17.41 -1.27
C VAL A 520 26.92 18.70 -0.67
N ILE A 521 26.92 19.82 -1.41
CA ILE A 521 27.39 21.11 -0.90
C ILE A 521 26.57 21.55 0.32
N LYS A 522 25.23 21.43 0.27
CA LYS A 522 24.35 21.72 1.41
C LYS A 522 24.68 20.85 2.62
N LEU A 523 24.90 19.55 2.41
CA LEU A 523 25.25 18.60 3.45
C LEU A 523 26.59 18.94 4.11
N VAL A 524 27.62 19.24 3.31
CA VAL A 524 28.94 19.68 3.78
C VAL A 524 28.83 20.97 4.58
N GLY A 525 28.11 21.95 4.06
CA GLY A 525 27.90 23.23 4.75
C GLY A 525 27.23 23.05 6.11
N ARG A 526 26.17 22.23 6.20
CA ARG A 526 25.50 21.96 7.47
C ARG A 526 26.37 21.17 8.44
N TYR A 527 27.14 20.20 7.95
CA TYR A 527 28.11 19.46 8.76
C TYR A 527 29.14 20.41 9.39
N LEU A 528 29.73 21.30 8.59
CA LEU A 528 30.70 22.29 9.10
C LEU A 528 30.08 23.22 10.14
N LEU A 529 28.88 23.73 9.89
CA LEU A 529 28.15 24.55 10.86
C LEU A 529 27.90 23.80 12.18
N ALA A 530 27.41 22.56 12.11
CA ALA A 530 27.14 21.76 13.30
C ALA A 530 28.41 21.44 14.11
N THR A 531 29.56 21.26 13.43
CA THR A 531 30.86 21.03 14.09
C THR A 531 31.57 22.28 14.59
N ASN A 532 31.23 23.46 14.05
CA ASN A 532 31.86 24.74 14.42
C ASN A 532 31.08 25.48 15.51
N VAL A 533 29.77 25.26 15.65
CA VAL A 533 28.92 25.91 16.69
C VAL A 533 29.23 25.39 18.11
N SER A 534 30.01 24.31 18.25
CA SER A 534 30.44 23.76 19.54
C SER A 534 31.87 24.16 19.96
N LYS A 535 32.48 25.15 19.28
CA LYS A 535 33.79 25.70 19.66
C LYS A 535 33.66 27.07 20.30
#